data_AF-A0AAU7WZG0-F1
#
_entry.id   AF-A0AAU7WZG0-F1
#
_cell.length_a   1.000
_cell.length_b   1.000
_cell.length_c   1.000
_cell.angle_alpha   90.00
_cell.angle_beta   90.00
_cell.angle_gamma   90.00
#
_symmetry.space_group_name_H-M   'P 1'
#
loop_
_entity.id
_entity.type
_entity.pdbx_description
1 polymer ?
#
loop_
_entity_poly.entity_id
_entity_poly.type
_entity_poly.pdbx_seq_one_letter_code
_entity_poly.pdbx_strand_id
1 'polypeptide(L)'
;MQTQHLIIIAGALLCGIVLAFFIRRAFLRALARITADYRDRNHALSNDLARTAERCQTLAIQVAEHQAQQQQLKAQPFTVDDQQTLIRMAQALELATKTYKVLKAEDPQAEAAALVPQARALADRVFHTAMAGTALNAGSLDTRLIEWLNSHGSLWAEPETSTVTFPHEADTEGYPHLRDALREAYERYQEREAGELAVEDAA
;
A
#
# COMPACT_ATOMS: atom_id res chain seq x y z
N MET A 1 10.53 76.75 -59.99
CA MET A 1 11.28 76.34 -58.78
C MET A 1 10.35 76.07 -57.60
N GLN A 2 9.48 76.99 -57.17
CA GLN A 2 8.61 76.82 -55.99
C GLN A 2 7.63 75.62 -56.03
N THR A 3 7.04 75.30 -57.18
CA THR A 3 6.09 74.20 -57.36
C THR A 3 6.74 72.81 -57.30
N GLN A 4 7.99 72.66 -57.75
CA GLN A 4 8.73 71.40 -57.67
C GLN A 4 9.08 71.04 -56.21
N HIS A 5 9.45 72.02 -55.39
CA HIS A 5 9.72 71.79 -53.97
C HIS A 5 8.47 71.35 -53.20
N LEU A 6 7.29 71.91 -53.53
CA LEU A 6 6.01 71.48 -52.93
C LEU A 6 5.65 70.03 -53.25
N ILE A 7 5.87 69.59 -54.49
CA ILE A 7 5.59 68.20 -54.91
C ILE A 7 6.52 67.22 -54.20
N ILE A 8 7.80 67.55 -54.05
CA ILE A 8 8.78 66.71 -53.34
C ILE A 8 8.42 66.61 -51.85
N ILE A 9 8.03 67.71 -51.21
CA ILE A 9 7.61 67.73 -49.80
C ILE A 9 6.33 66.91 -49.61
N ALA A 10 5.34 67.06 -50.50
CA ALA A 10 4.11 66.28 -50.45
C ALA A 10 4.38 64.77 -50.61
N GLY A 11 5.26 64.39 -51.55
CA GLY A 11 5.67 62.99 -51.74
C GLY A 11 6.39 62.42 -50.52
N ALA A 12 7.30 63.19 -49.91
CA ALA A 12 8.02 62.78 -48.70
C ALA A 12 7.08 62.59 -47.50
N LEU A 13 6.09 63.48 -47.31
CA LEU A 13 5.07 63.34 -46.27
C LEU A 13 4.20 62.10 -46.47
N LEU A 14 3.77 61.83 -47.70
CA LEU A 14 2.96 60.66 -48.04
C LEU A 14 3.74 59.36 -47.79
N CYS A 15 5.00 59.30 -48.20
CA CYS A 15 5.91 58.19 -47.87
C CYS A 15 6.09 58.02 -46.35
N GLY A 16 6.24 59.13 -45.61
CA GLY A 16 6.36 59.10 -44.15
C GLY A 16 5.12 58.53 -43.45
N ILE A 17 3.92 58.91 -43.91
CA ILE A 17 2.65 58.41 -43.37
C ILE A 17 2.49 56.91 -43.67
N VAL A 18 2.81 56.48 -44.89
CA VAL A 18 2.75 55.05 -45.27
C VAL A 18 3.74 54.23 -44.44
N LEU A 19 4.97 54.72 -44.27
CA LEU A 19 5.97 54.06 -43.43
C LEU A 19 5.52 53.94 -41.97
N ALA A 20 4.99 55.03 -41.40
CA ALA A 20 4.46 55.04 -40.03
C ALA A 20 3.31 54.04 -39.85
N PHE A 21 2.43 53.91 -40.85
CA PHE A 21 1.36 52.92 -40.86
C PHE A 21 1.89 51.48 -40.84
N PHE A 22 2.91 51.17 -41.66
CA PHE A 22 3.54 49.84 -41.67
C PHE A 22 4.25 49.52 -40.35
N ILE A 23 4.97 50.49 -39.77
CA ILE A 23 5.62 50.34 -38.46
C ILE A 23 4.58 50.06 -37.38
N ARG A 24 3.50 50.86 -37.31
CA ARG A 24 2.40 50.65 -36.35
C ARG A 24 1.78 49.26 -36.50
N ARG A 25 1.54 48.82 -37.74
CA ARG A 25 0.97 47.50 -38.02
C ARG A 25 1.90 46.36 -37.61
N ALA A 26 3.21 46.50 -37.85
CA ALA A 26 4.21 45.52 -37.44
C ALA A 26 4.29 45.43 -35.90
N PHE A 27 4.25 46.57 -35.21
CA PHE A 27 4.29 46.63 -33.75
C PHE A 27 3.06 45.98 -33.10
N LEU A 28 1.85 46.27 -33.61
CA LEU A 28 0.62 45.65 -33.11
C LEU A 28 0.61 44.13 -33.33
N ARG A 29 1.13 43.65 -34.46
CA ARG A 29 1.26 42.21 -34.71
C ARG A 29 2.27 41.55 -33.77
N ALA A 30 3.40 42.21 -33.51
CA ALA A 30 4.40 41.71 -32.56
C ALA A 30 3.82 41.63 -31.15
N LEU A 31 3.12 42.67 -30.68
CA LEU A 31 2.44 42.68 -29.38
C LEU A 31 1.35 41.61 -29.27
N ALA A 32 0.56 41.40 -30.32
CA ALA A 32 -0.46 40.36 -30.33
C ALA A 32 0.15 38.95 -30.24
N ARG A 33 1.29 38.71 -30.90
CA ARG A 33 2.02 37.44 -30.79
C ARG A 33 2.58 37.22 -29.39
N ILE A 34 3.21 38.23 -28.81
CA ILE A 34 3.80 38.15 -27.46
C ILE A 34 2.69 37.90 -26.42
N THR A 35 1.57 38.61 -26.49
CA THR A 35 0.48 38.44 -25.54
C THR A 35 -0.22 37.08 -25.67
N ALA A 36 -0.34 36.53 -26.88
CA ALA A 36 -0.81 35.16 -27.10
C ALA A 36 0.12 34.13 -26.44
N ASP A 37 1.43 34.25 -26.68
CA ASP A 37 2.44 33.34 -26.13
C ASP A 37 2.48 33.36 -24.59
N TYR A 38 2.37 34.55 -23.98
CA TYR A 38 2.23 34.68 -22.52
C TYR A 38 0.94 34.07 -21.98
N ARG A 39 -0.18 34.22 -22.70
CA ARG A 39 -1.47 33.64 -22.31
C ARG A 39 -1.41 32.11 -22.36
N ASP A 40 -0.88 31.55 -23.43
CA ASP A 40 -0.74 30.11 -23.61
C ASP A 40 0.18 29.50 -22.55
N ARG A 41 1.30 30.18 -22.25
CA ARG A 41 2.22 29.76 -21.17
C ARG A 41 1.57 29.81 -19.79
N ASN A 42 0.78 30.84 -19.50
CA ASN A 42 0.03 30.92 -18.24
C ASN A 42 -1.04 29.83 -18.14
N HIS A 43 -1.73 29.50 -19.24
CA HIS A 43 -2.68 28.39 -19.25
C HIS A 43 -1.98 27.04 -19.04
N ALA A 44 -0.82 26.82 -19.66
CA ALA A 44 -0.03 25.61 -19.44
C ALA A 44 0.39 25.47 -17.97
N LEU A 45 0.93 26.54 -17.38
CA LEU A 45 1.33 26.56 -15.97
C LEU A 45 0.14 26.36 -15.02
N SER A 46 -1.00 26.97 -15.31
CA SER A 46 -2.23 26.79 -14.52
C SER A 46 -2.73 25.34 -14.57
N ASN A 47 -2.68 24.71 -15.75
CA ASN A 47 -3.08 23.31 -15.92
C ASN A 47 -2.11 22.37 -15.20
N ASP A 48 -0.81 22.65 -15.25
CA ASP A 48 0.16 21.84 -14.52
C ASP A 48 0.02 22.00 -13.00
N LEU A 49 -0.24 23.22 -12.50
CA LEU A 49 -0.57 23.44 -11.09
C LEU A 49 -1.81 22.65 -10.66
N ALA A 50 -2.89 22.70 -11.46
CA ALA A 50 -4.10 21.93 -11.18
C ALA A 50 -3.83 20.41 -11.10
N ARG A 51 -3.08 19.87 -12.07
CA ARG A 51 -2.68 18.45 -12.07
C ARG A 51 -1.82 18.09 -10.86
N THR A 52 -0.91 18.96 -10.44
CA THR A 52 -0.10 18.70 -9.24
C THR A 52 -0.95 18.70 -7.97
N ALA A 53 -1.92 19.61 -7.86
CA ALA A 53 -2.85 19.64 -6.75
C ALA A 53 -3.70 18.35 -6.67
N GLU A 54 -4.22 17.88 -7.82
CA GLU A 54 -4.96 16.61 -7.90
C GLU A 54 -4.10 15.42 -7.44
N ARG A 55 -2.84 15.34 -7.88
CA ARG A 55 -1.91 14.28 -7.45
C ARG A 55 -1.64 14.33 -5.96
N CYS A 56 -1.38 15.52 -5.41
CA CYS A 56 -1.18 15.70 -3.96
C CYS A 56 -2.42 15.29 -3.17
N GLN A 57 -3.62 15.64 -3.63
CA GLN A 57 -4.86 15.23 -2.99
C GLN A 57 -5.06 13.71 -3.04
N THR A 58 -4.78 13.09 -4.19
CA THR A 58 -4.84 11.64 -4.34
C THR A 58 -3.87 10.93 -3.39
N LEU A 59 -2.63 11.42 -3.29
CA LEU A 59 -1.64 10.88 -2.36
C LEU A 59 -2.06 11.08 -0.90
N ALA A 60 -2.63 12.24 -0.54
CA ALA A 60 -3.11 12.48 0.81
C ALA A 60 -4.25 11.51 1.20
N ILE A 61 -5.15 11.20 0.27
CA ILE A 61 -6.20 10.19 0.47
C ILE A 61 -5.58 8.80 0.67
N GLN A 62 -4.64 8.40 -0.18
CA GLN A 62 -3.95 7.11 -0.06
C GLN A 62 -3.20 6.97 1.27
N VAL A 63 -2.52 8.03 1.71
CA VAL A 63 -1.81 8.04 3.01
C VAL A 63 -2.80 7.93 4.18
N ALA A 64 -3.92 8.65 4.12
CA ALA A 64 -4.96 8.56 5.15
C ALA A 64 -5.58 7.16 5.21
N GLU A 65 -5.82 6.53 4.06
CA GLU A 65 -6.35 5.16 3.96
C GLU A 65 -5.36 4.14 4.52
N HIS A 66 -4.08 4.25 4.17
CA HIS A 66 -3.03 3.40 4.73
C HIS A 66 -2.87 3.60 6.24
N GLN A 67 -2.96 4.83 6.75
CA GLN A 67 -2.92 5.09 8.19
C GLN A 67 -4.14 4.50 8.92
N ALA A 68 -5.34 4.59 8.33
CA ALA A 68 -6.54 3.96 8.88
C ALA A 68 -6.41 2.43 8.93
N GLN A 69 -5.87 1.81 7.88
CA GLN A 69 -5.56 0.38 7.86
C GLN A 69 -4.51 0.02 8.91
N GLN A 70 -3.43 0.79 9.07
CA GLN A 70 -2.43 0.54 10.11
C GLN A 70 -2.98 0.67 11.53
N GLN A 71 -3.91 1.61 11.75
CA GLN A 71 -4.58 1.74 13.05
C GLN A 71 -5.51 0.56 13.33
N GLN A 72 -6.21 0.05 12.31
CA GLN A 72 -6.98 -1.19 12.42
C GLN A 72 -6.08 -2.40 12.72
N LEU A 73 -4.89 -2.48 12.12
CA LEU A 73 -3.93 -3.56 12.36
C LEU A 73 -3.29 -3.51 13.77
N LYS A 74 -3.03 -2.30 14.30
CA LYS A 74 -2.50 -2.11 15.66
C LYS A 74 -3.53 -2.35 16.76
N ALA A 75 -4.81 -2.25 16.45
CA ALA A 75 -5.88 -2.65 17.34
C ALA A 75 -6.08 -4.18 17.23
N GLN A 76 -5.10 -4.96 17.71
CA GLN A 76 -5.31 -6.38 17.98
C GLN A 76 -5.80 -6.50 19.43
N PRO A 77 -7.13 -6.45 19.69
CA PRO A 77 -7.66 -6.36 21.05
C PRO A 77 -7.50 -7.64 21.87
N PHE A 78 -7.19 -8.76 21.23
CA PHE A 78 -7.05 -10.05 21.89
C PHE A 78 -5.91 -10.87 21.30
N THR A 79 -5.23 -11.61 22.18
CA THR A 79 -4.09 -12.47 21.89
C THR A 79 -4.44 -13.95 22.03
N VAL A 80 -3.57 -14.83 21.54
CA VAL A 80 -3.68 -16.28 21.76
C VAL A 80 -3.61 -16.62 23.26
N ASP A 81 -2.88 -15.83 24.05
CA ASP A 81 -2.81 -15.96 25.52
C ASP A 81 -4.17 -15.70 26.19
N ASP A 82 -4.97 -14.76 25.65
CA ASP A 82 -6.31 -14.47 26.16
C ASP A 82 -7.28 -15.64 25.92
N GLN A 83 -7.18 -16.29 24.75
CA GLN A 83 -7.91 -17.53 24.46
C GLN A 83 -7.52 -18.64 25.45
N GLN A 84 -6.23 -18.85 25.66
CA GLN A 84 -5.74 -19.90 26.56
C GLN A 84 -6.16 -19.65 28.00
N THR A 85 -6.20 -18.40 28.42
CA THR A 85 -6.73 -17.98 29.73
C THR A 85 -8.21 -18.33 29.87
N LEU A 86 -9.04 -18.05 28.86
CA LEU A 86 -10.46 -18.40 28.86
C LEU A 86 -10.71 -19.91 28.87
N ILE A 87 -9.89 -20.69 28.15
CA ILE A 87 -9.95 -22.16 28.18
C ILE A 87 -9.61 -22.69 29.58
N ARG A 88 -8.57 -22.16 30.23
CA ARG A 88 -8.20 -22.53 31.61
C ARG A 88 -9.31 -22.20 32.60
N MET A 89 -9.94 -21.03 32.46
CA MET A 89 -11.11 -20.65 33.28
C MET A 89 -12.28 -21.61 33.06
N ALA A 90 -12.57 -22.01 31.82
CA ALA A 90 -13.63 -22.98 31.53
C ALA A 90 -13.33 -24.35 32.15
N GLN A 91 -12.07 -24.81 32.13
CA GLN A 91 -11.66 -26.06 32.77
C GLN A 91 -11.77 -26.00 34.30
N ALA A 92 -11.38 -24.87 34.91
CA ALA A 92 -11.52 -24.65 36.35
C ALA A 92 -12.99 -24.63 36.79
N LEU A 93 -13.87 -23.99 36.01
CA LEU A 93 -15.31 -23.98 36.25
C LEU A 93 -15.92 -25.38 36.11
N GLU A 94 -15.44 -26.19 35.16
CA GLU A 94 -15.87 -27.58 35.00
C GLU A 94 -15.45 -28.47 36.18
N LEU A 95 -14.24 -28.24 36.71
CA LEU A 95 -13.76 -28.91 37.93
C LEU A 95 -14.60 -28.47 39.15
N ALA A 96 -14.90 -27.18 39.26
CA ALA A 96 -15.73 -26.64 40.32
C ALA A 96 -17.16 -27.22 40.27
N THR A 97 -17.77 -27.35 39.10
CA THR A 97 -19.09 -28.01 38.94
C THR A 97 -19.06 -29.44 39.44
N LYS A 98 -18.03 -30.22 39.08
CA LYS A 98 -17.85 -31.60 39.56
C LYS A 98 -17.68 -31.65 41.08
N THR A 99 -16.99 -30.67 41.66
CA THR A 99 -16.73 -30.58 43.10
C THR A 99 -17.99 -30.19 43.88
N TYR A 100 -18.74 -29.19 43.43
CA TYR A 100 -19.99 -28.76 44.06
C TYR A 100 -21.10 -29.82 43.95
N LYS A 101 -21.10 -30.60 42.87
CA LYS A 101 -21.97 -31.78 42.73
C LYS A 101 -21.71 -32.82 43.84
N VAL A 102 -20.45 -33.02 44.22
CA VAL A 102 -20.09 -33.93 45.34
C VAL A 102 -20.50 -33.33 46.68
N LEU A 103 -20.39 -32.00 46.84
CA LEU A 103 -20.75 -31.28 48.06
C LEU A 103 -22.26 -31.00 48.21
N LYS A 104 -23.09 -31.38 47.23
CA LYS A 104 -24.53 -31.09 47.17
C LYS A 104 -24.87 -29.60 47.30
N ALA A 105 -23.97 -28.73 46.83
CA ALA A 105 -24.19 -27.30 46.81
C ALA A 105 -24.82 -26.91 45.47
N GLU A 106 -26.15 -26.94 45.39
CA GLU A 106 -26.90 -26.80 44.13
C GLU A 106 -26.76 -25.42 43.47
N ASP A 107 -26.81 -24.34 44.26
CA ASP A 107 -26.68 -22.96 43.75
C ASP A 107 -25.33 -22.68 43.06
N PRO A 108 -24.15 -22.88 43.71
CA PRO A 108 -22.86 -22.65 43.06
C PRO A 108 -22.54 -23.67 41.95
N GLN A 109 -23.15 -24.86 41.99
CA GLN A 109 -23.05 -25.83 40.90
C GLN A 109 -23.78 -25.32 39.65
N ALA A 110 -25.01 -24.81 39.80
CA ALA A 110 -25.81 -24.30 38.69
C ALA A 110 -25.16 -23.06 38.05
N GLU A 111 -24.61 -22.17 38.87
CA GLU A 111 -23.91 -20.97 38.40
C GLU A 111 -22.62 -21.32 37.64
N ALA A 112 -21.79 -22.21 38.17
CA ALA A 112 -20.59 -22.68 37.47
C ALA A 112 -20.94 -23.41 36.16
N ALA A 113 -22.01 -24.21 36.14
CA ALA A 113 -22.48 -24.90 34.93
C ALA A 113 -22.93 -23.92 33.83
N ALA A 114 -23.55 -22.79 34.22
CA ALA A 114 -24.00 -21.77 33.28
C ALA A 114 -22.85 -20.94 32.68
N LEU A 115 -21.72 -20.82 33.40
CA LEU A 115 -20.56 -20.02 32.98
C LEU A 115 -19.58 -20.79 32.06
N VAL A 116 -19.51 -22.13 32.17
CA VAL A 116 -18.67 -22.97 31.29
C VAL A 116 -18.93 -22.73 29.79
N PRO A 117 -20.17 -22.77 29.27
CA PRO A 117 -20.41 -22.54 27.84
C PRO A 117 -20.12 -21.09 27.42
N GLN A 118 -20.26 -20.12 28.33
CA GLN A 118 -19.96 -18.71 28.06
C GLN A 118 -18.45 -18.48 27.91
N ALA A 119 -17.65 -19.07 28.81
CA ALA A 119 -16.19 -19.01 28.74
C ALA A 119 -15.66 -19.68 27.46
N ARG A 120 -16.23 -20.81 27.04
CA ARG A 120 -15.87 -21.49 25.78
C ARG A 120 -16.25 -20.66 24.55
N ALA A 121 -17.46 -20.11 24.50
CA ALA A 121 -17.91 -19.27 23.40
C ALA A 121 -17.09 -17.97 23.28
N LEU A 122 -16.62 -17.42 24.40
CA LEU A 122 -15.70 -16.28 24.41
C LEU A 122 -14.31 -16.68 23.92
N ALA A 123 -13.78 -17.84 24.35
CA ALA A 123 -12.50 -18.34 23.87
C ALA A 123 -12.49 -18.55 22.35
N ASP A 124 -13.55 -19.15 21.79
CA ASP A 124 -13.69 -19.33 20.34
C ASP A 124 -13.78 -18.00 19.59
N ARG A 125 -14.52 -17.03 20.15
CA ARG A 125 -14.62 -15.69 19.55
C ARG A 125 -13.28 -14.96 19.57
N VAL A 126 -12.54 -15.05 20.67
CA VAL A 126 -11.20 -14.49 20.82
C VAL A 126 -10.22 -15.17 19.85
N PHE A 127 -10.30 -16.48 19.69
CA PHE A 127 -9.50 -17.20 18.70
C PHE A 127 -9.78 -16.69 17.28
N HIS A 128 -11.05 -16.57 16.89
CA HIS A 128 -11.40 -16.10 15.55
C HIS A 128 -11.00 -14.64 15.31
N THR A 129 -11.09 -13.76 16.31
CA THR A 129 -10.65 -12.36 16.17
C THR A 129 -9.14 -12.23 16.19
N ALA A 130 -8.43 -13.00 17.02
CA ALA A 130 -6.97 -13.07 17.02
C ALA A 130 -6.46 -13.63 15.69
N MET A 131 -7.09 -14.70 15.16
CA MET A 131 -6.75 -15.31 13.88
C MET A 131 -7.11 -14.44 12.68
N ALA A 132 -8.20 -13.67 12.73
CA ALA A 132 -8.50 -12.67 11.70
C ALA A 132 -7.49 -11.52 11.74
N GLY A 133 -7.09 -11.08 12.94
CA GLY A 133 -6.04 -10.08 13.14
C GLY A 133 -4.67 -10.57 12.68
N THR A 134 -4.31 -11.84 12.90
CA THR A 134 -3.08 -12.44 12.36
C THR A 134 -3.20 -12.74 10.88
N ALA A 135 -4.37 -13.01 10.29
CA ALA A 135 -4.52 -13.12 8.85
C ALA A 135 -4.37 -11.76 8.13
N LEU A 136 -4.72 -10.67 8.80
CA LEU A 136 -4.50 -9.29 8.33
C LEU A 136 -3.06 -8.80 8.57
N ASN A 137 -2.40 -9.28 9.64
CA ASN A 137 -1.01 -8.96 9.99
C ASN A 137 0.02 -9.97 9.45
N ALA A 138 -0.40 -11.15 9.00
CA ALA A 138 0.44 -12.08 8.27
C ALA A 138 0.73 -11.40 6.96
N GLY A 139 1.95 -10.86 6.86
CA GLY A 139 2.44 -10.16 5.69
C GLY A 139 1.96 -10.89 4.43
N SER A 140 1.56 -10.08 3.44
CA SER A 140 1.21 -10.57 2.10
C SER A 140 2.19 -11.69 1.74
N LEU A 141 1.73 -12.73 1.04
CA LEU A 141 2.59 -13.85 0.65
C LEU A 141 3.96 -13.36 0.12
N ASP A 142 3.97 -12.22 -0.57
CA ASP A 142 5.17 -11.55 -1.06
C ASP A 142 6.13 -11.08 0.03
N THR A 143 5.65 -10.55 1.16
CA THR A 143 6.47 -10.20 2.31
C THR A 143 7.18 -11.43 2.87
N ARG A 144 6.46 -12.54 3.03
CA ARG A 144 7.04 -13.81 3.52
C ARG A 144 8.03 -14.42 2.55
N LEU A 145 7.73 -14.37 1.25
CA LEU A 145 8.64 -14.82 0.20
C LEU A 145 9.93 -13.97 0.17
N ILE A 146 9.82 -12.65 0.37
CA ILE A 146 11.00 -11.75 0.42
C ILE A 146 11.83 -12.01 1.68
N GLU A 147 11.20 -12.18 2.85
CA GLU A 147 11.90 -12.50 4.10
C GLU A 147 12.61 -13.85 4.03
N TRP A 148 11.96 -14.85 3.44
CA TRP A 148 12.58 -16.15 3.17
C TRP A 148 13.77 -16.02 2.20
N LEU A 149 13.62 -15.23 1.14
CA LEU A 149 14.71 -14.97 0.19
C LEU A 149 15.89 -14.22 0.83
N ASN A 150 15.63 -13.33 1.78
CA ASN A 150 16.69 -12.64 2.52
C ASN A 150 17.48 -13.56 3.47
N SER A 151 16.84 -14.61 3.97
CA SER A 151 17.47 -15.56 4.91
C SER A 151 18.16 -16.72 4.20
N HIS A 152 17.59 -17.20 3.08
CA HIS A 152 18.03 -18.42 2.40
C HIS A 152 18.57 -18.18 0.99
N GLY A 153 18.33 -17.00 0.42
CA GLY A 153 18.86 -16.61 -0.87
C GLY A 153 20.24 -15.97 -0.77
N SER A 154 21.00 -16.06 -1.86
CA SER A 154 22.23 -15.28 -2.03
C SER A 154 22.08 -14.30 -3.19
N LEU A 155 22.43 -13.05 -2.92
CA LEU A 155 22.42 -11.96 -3.88
C LEU A 155 23.85 -11.69 -4.35
N TRP A 156 24.06 -11.82 -5.66
CA TRP A 156 25.30 -11.46 -6.33
C TRP A 156 25.05 -10.23 -7.19
N ALA A 157 25.72 -9.13 -6.86
CA ALA A 157 25.58 -7.87 -7.59
C ALA A 157 26.83 -7.61 -8.44
N GLU A 158 26.63 -7.51 -9.75
CA GLU A 158 27.62 -7.06 -10.73
C GLU A 158 27.25 -5.65 -11.21
N PRO A 159 28.16 -4.89 -11.86
CA PRO A 159 27.93 -3.51 -12.24
C PRO A 159 26.69 -3.28 -13.14
N GLU A 160 26.29 -4.30 -13.89
CA GLU A 160 25.18 -4.23 -14.87
C GLU A 160 24.00 -5.16 -14.52
N THR A 161 24.21 -6.15 -13.66
CA THR A 161 23.20 -7.19 -13.37
C THR A 161 23.25 -7.65 -11.91
N SER A 162 22.09 -7.98 -11.35
CA SER A 162 21.98 -8.68 -10.06
C SER A 162 21.37 -10.06 -10.25
N THR A 163 21.99 -11.06 -9.64
CA THR A 163 21.52 -12.46 -9.66
C THR A 163 21.14 -12.87 -8.25
N VAL A 164 19.92 -13.39 -8.10
CA VAL A 164 19.47 -14.01 -6.84
C VAL A 164 19.38 -15.50 -7.04
N THR A 165 20.02 -16.27 -6.16
CA THR A 165 19.92 -17.73 -6.14
C THR A 165 19.30 -18.17 -4.83
N PHE A 166 18.47 -19.21 -4.87
CA PHE A 166 17.79 -19.77 -3.71
C PHE A 166 17.66 -21.29 -3.89
N PRO A 167 17.62 -22.07 -2.78
CA PRO A 167 17.48 -23.51 -2.86
C PRO A 167 16.11 -23.86 -3.43
N HIS A 168 16.10 -24.48 -4.61
CA HIS A 168 14.89 -24.84 -5.32
C HIS A 168 15.13 -26.12 -6.14
N GLU A 169 14.45 -27.19 -5.73
CA GLU A 169 14.28 -28.38 -6.56
C GLU A 169 12.94 -28.21 -7.27
N ALA A 170 12.98 -27.84 -8.55
CA ALA A 170 11.77 -27.59 -9.33
C ALA A 170 11.08 -28.92 -9.65
N ASP A 171 9.79 -29.05 -9.33
CA ASP A 171 8.94 -30.10 -9.90
C ASP A 171 8.40 -29.69 -11.27
N THR A 172 8.29 -28.39 -11.48
CA THR A 172 7.69 -27.81 -12.68
C THR A 172 8.78 -27.32 -13.62
N GLU A 173 8.82 -27.83 -14.86
CA GLU A 173 9.69 -27.28 -15.90
C GLU A 173 9.12 -25.95 -16.44
N GLY A 174 9.83 -24.86 -16.19
CA GLY A 174 9.56 -23.55 -16.80
C GLY A 174 8.47 -22.75 -16.10
N TYR A 175 8.88 -21.79 -15.27
CA TYR A 175 7.96 -20.89 -14.59
C TYR A 175 7.65 -19.65 -15.46
N PRO A 176 6.36 -19.26 -15.60
CA PRO A 176 6.00 -18.04 -16.30
C PRO A 176 6.42 -16.76 -15.54
N HIS A 177 6.46 -16.84 -14.20
CA HIS A 177 6.90 -15.75 -13.35
C HIS A 177 7.84 -16.24 -12.23
N LEU A 178 8.84 -15.42 -11.89
CA LEU A 178 9.78 -15.68 -10.77
C LEU A 178 9.05 -15.92 -9.45
N ARG A 179 7.93 -15.24 -9.23
CA ARG A 179 7.09 -15.38 -8.05
C ARG A 179 6.57 -16.81 -7.87
N ASP A 180 6.28 -17.50 -8.96
CA ASP A 180 5.75 -18.86 -8.91
C ASP A 180 6.86 -19.86 -8.54
N ALA A 181 8.08 -19.66 -9.08
CA ALA A 181 9.26 -20.43 -8.68
C ALA A 181 9.61 -20.21 -7.20
N LEU A 182 9.53 -18.97 -6.72
CA LEU A 182 9.78 -18.64 -5.30
C LEU A 182 8.71 -19.22 -4.39
N ARG A 183 7.44 -19.22 -4.82
CA ARG A 183 6.35 -19.80 -4.05
C ARG A 183 6.54 -21.31 -3.89
N GLU A 184 6.82 -22.02 -4.97
CA GLU A 184 7.05 -23.47 -4.91
C GLU A 184 8.25 -23.81 -4.02
N ALA A 185 9.35 -23.07 -4.14
CA ALA A 185 10.53 -23.26 -3.29
C ALA A 185 10.22 -23.02 -1.80
N TYR A 186 9.44 -21.99 -1.49
CA TYR A 186 9.03 -21.67 -0.13
C TYR A 186 8.08 -22.72 0.47
N GLU A 187 7.12 -23.20 -0.31
CA GLU A 187 6.19 -24.26 0.11
C GLU A 187 6.95 -25.56 0.44
N ARG A 188 7.90 -25.96 -0.42
CA ARG A 188 8.76 -27.12 -0.16
C ARG A 188 9.71 -26.95 1.02
N TYR A 189 10.16 -25.72 1.28
CA TYR A 189 10.92 -25.42 2.49
C TYR A 189 10.07 -25.65 3.75
N GLN A 190 8.83 -25.14 3.76
CA GLN A 190 7.89 -25.30 4.87
C GLN A 190 7.52 -26.78 5.10
N GLU A 191 7.32 -27.56 4.04
CA GLU A 191 7.06 -29.00 4.14
C GLU A 191 8.24 -29.77 4.75
N ARG A 192 9.48 -29.37 4.43
CA ARG A 192 10.69 -29.98 5.01
C ARG A 192 10.84 -29.65 6.50
N GLU A 193 10.69 -28.37 6.89
CA GLU A 193 10.77 -28.01 8.31
C GLU A 193 9.65 -28.66 9.13
N ALA A 194 8.43 -28.73 8.59
CA ALA A 194 7.32 -29.40 9.26
C ALA A 194 7.57 -30.92 9.41
N GLY A 195 8.21 -31.54 8.41
CA GLY A 195 8.62 -32.94 8.45
C GLY A 195 9.74 -33.23 9.44
N GLU A 196 10.74 -32.35 9.56
CA GLU A 196 11.85 -32.49 10.51
C GLU A 196 11.38 -32.36 11.96
N LEU A 197 10.51 -31.40 12.25
CA LEU A 197 9.90 -31.22 13.58
C LEU A 197 9.05 -32.42 14.01
N ALA A 198 8.35 -33.07 13.07
CA ALA A 198 7.55 -34.26 13.36
C ALA A 198 8.40 -35.52 13.64
N VAL A 199 9.64 -35.57 13.15
CA VAL A 199 10.59 -36.66 13.42
C VAL A 199 11.32 -36.44 14.75
N GLU A 200 11.57 -35.19 15.13
CA GLU A 200 12.23 -34.83 16.39
C GLU A 200 11.32 -35.04 17.61
N ASP A 201 10.00 -34.83 17.49
CA ASP A 201 9.01 -35.13 18.54
C ASP A 201 8.70 -36.64 18.70
N ALA A 202 9.15 -37.47 17.75
CA ALA A 202 8.90 -38.92 17.73
C ALA A 202 10.11 -39.77 18.16
N ALA A 203 11.25 -39.14 18.48
CA ALA A 203 12.50 -39.78 18.93
C ALA A 203 12.72 -39.62 20.43
#